data_AF-A0A938M5G1-F1
#
_entry.id   AF-A0A938M5G1-F1
#
_cell.length_a   1.000
_cell.length_b   1.000
_cell.length_c   1.000
_cell.angle_alpha   90.00
_cell.angle_beta   90.00
_cell.angle_gamma   90.00
#
_symmetry.space_group_name_H-M   'P 1'
#
loop_
_entity.id
_entity.type
_entity.pdbx_description
1 polymer ?
#
loop_
_entity_poly.entity_id
_entity_poly.type
_entity_poly.pdbx_seq_one_letter_code
_entity_poly.pdbx_strand_id
1 'polypeptide(L)'
;MPWALAADKAAIKDEPLFKERKWREAETHYARKLIEFAESKGPKSDRELIRLVLCHDIGRYFRQMTDEAAASLTAWLLDEPDFAAMLLGAFRPEDSPPRAFQVLGQLLSQFGPRSVLGFPGLAIAHAVVWDAERPISKKFTAADSFGFYAANAGQMEFDLAHMPYEAALFLACTEASPQERLWAAATYRGSKALSTIFHTPPYDMPFLLGGPKKIDGHEYTLPNLVQYGGVCGDRAYFAANVVRSLGIPAARISGQGERGGHAWIGYLRSARGYRFTWDLTCGRYEFDRYYTGVTLDPQTRQLVADYELAMKTMQCNLSDDKVRAADCYGFLARVLEEAKKFALTQWGIDQALKSNRFNLAAWDQAIRLCQKGVFDEAYAERVLDEALKTFRDELDFCYGVFHRLVDVIPEAQLRRRQLVHQQALNYFHSRPDLCVAIAEDYGDYLLKIGRRREAYDVFYSAINSSEPRFVADLAIKFTSTCLKDDDPKRAVTLLKGLINAVRKPAYGDPYARTSAWFRLCKCLKDVHTVQRDKRAADAIEAELSRFRAQAPEG
;
A
#
# COMPACT_ATOMS: atom_id res chain seq x y z
N MET A 1 23.58 6.84 14.22
CA MET A 1 23.53 6.64 15.68
C MET A 1 24.00 5.22 15.99
N PRO A 2 25.05 4.98 16.80
CA PRO A 2 25.42 3.62 17.22
C PRO A 2 24.46 3.13 18.33
N TRP A 3 23.49 2.37 17.87
CA TRP A 3 22.59 1.38 18.48
C TRP A 3 23.09 0.44 19.59
N ALA A 4 22.10 -0.21 20.22
CA ALA A 4 22.21 -1.03 21.43
C ALA A 4 23.00 -2.36 21.29
N LEU A 5 23.06 -3.00 20.11
CA LEU A 5 23.83 -4.25 19.94
C LEU A 5 25.29 -4.02 19.52
N ALA A 6 25.76 -2.78 19.42
CA ALA A 6 27.19 -2.51 19.25
C ALA A 6 27.97 -3.08 20.44
N ALA A 7 27.34 -3.03 21.62
CA ALA A 7 27.82 -3.67 22.84
C ALA A 7 27.76 -5.21 22.80
N ASP A 8 26.97 -5.81 21.90
CA ASP A 8 26.87 -7.26 21.68
C ASP A 8 27.70 -7.74 20.47
N LYS A 9 28.40 -6.85 19.76
CA LYS A 9 29.17 -7.16 18.55
C LYS A 9 30.13 -8.33 18.76
N ALA A 10 30.89 -8.32 19.86
CA ALA A 10 31.80 -9.41 20.18
C ALA A 10 31.04 -10.73 20.36
N ALA A 11 29.95 -10.73 21.13
CA ALA A 11 29.15 -11.92 21.38
C ALA A 11 28.54 -12.51 20.09
N ILE A 12 28.06 -11.65 19.17
CA ILE A 12 27.51 -12.10 17.88
C ILE A 12 28.63 -12.64 16.99
N LYS A 13 29.71 -11.88 16.80
CA LYS A 13 30.82 -12.29 15.93
C LYS A 13 31.52 -13.56 16.42
N ASP A 14 31.59 -13.75 17.74
CA ASP A 14 32.27 -14.87 18.35
C ASP A 14 31.44 -16.14 18.48
N GLU A 15 30.17 -16.10 18.06
CA GLU A 15 29.25 -17.25 18.08
C GLU A 15 29.86 -18.44 17.32
N PRO A 16 30.02 -19.62 17.97
CA PRO A 16 30.65 -20.80 17.36
C PRO A 16 30.04 -21.19 16.01
N LEU A 17 28.71 -21.15 15.89
CA LEU A 17 28.02 -21.52 14.65
C LEU A 17 28.33 -20.55 13.50
N PHE A 18 28.64 -19.29 13.78
CA PHE A 18 29.03 -18.31 12.75
C PHE A 18 30.49 -18.45 12.36
N LYS A 19 31.39 -18.71 13.32
CA LYS A 19 32.81 -19.00 13.06
C LYS A 19 32.99 -20.23 12.17
N GLU A 20 32.19 -21.26 12.43
CA GLU A 20 32.18 -22.50 11.64
C GLU A 20 31.33 -22.40 10.36
N ARG A 21 30.70 -21.25 10.10
CA ARG A 21 29.79 -21.00 8.96
C ARG A 21 28.65 -22.04 8.85
N LYS A 22 28.18 -22.55 9.99
CA LYS A 22 27.08 -23.51 10.10
C LYS A 22 25.72 -22.81 10.07
N TRP A 23 25.44 -22.09 8.99
CA TRP A 23 24.30 -21.18 8.89
C TRP A 23 22.94 -21.86 9.10
N ARG A 24 22.76 -23.07 8.54
CA ARG A 24 21.51 -23.85 8.69
C ARG A 24 21.29 -24.34 10.13
N GLU A 25 22.36 -24.73 10.81
CA GLU A 25 22.30 -25.11 12.22
C GLU A 25 22.00 -23.90 13.10
N ALA A 26 22.58 -22.73 12.78
CA ALA A 26 22.30 -21.48 13.48
C ALA A 26 20.83 -21.07 13.38
N GLU A 27 20.23 -21.06 12.18
CA GLU A 27 18.81 -20.78 11.98
C GLU A 27 17.94 -21.69 12.89
N THR A 28 18.19 -22.99 12.86
CA THR A 28 17.44 -23.98 13.66
C THR A 28 17.69 -23.84 15.16
N HIS A 29 18.91 -23.46 15.56
CA HIS A 29 19.28 -23.23 16.95
C HIS A 29 18.56 -22.00 17.51
N TYR A 30 18.61 -20.88 16.80
CA TYR A 30 18.01 -19.62 17.25
C TYR A 30 16.49 -19.61 17.15
N ALA A 31 15.88 -20.36 16.22
CA ALA A 31 14.43 -20.60 16.23
C ALA A 31 13.98 -21.27 17.54
N ARG A 32 14.73 -22.26 18.05
CA ARG A 32 14.46 -22.88 19.35
C ARG A 32 14.66 -21.91 20.51
N LYS A 33 15.73 -21.11 20.48
CA LYS A 33 15.99 -20.08 21.51
C LYS A 33 14.90 -19.02 21.59
N LEU A 34 14.30 -18.65 20.47
CA LEU A 34 13.16 -17.73 20.43
C LEU A 34 11.91 -18.32 21.10
N ILE A 35 11.66 -19.61 20.91
CA ILE A 35 10.58 -20.32 21.61
C ILE A 35 10.85 -20.35 23.12
N GLU A 36 12.07 -20.75 23.54
CA GLU A 36 12.50 -20.76 24.94
C GLU A 36 12.37 -19.37 25.59
N PHE A 37 12.74 -18.32 24.85
CA PHE A 37 12.59 -16.92 25.28
C PHE A 37 11.14 -16.61 25.63
N ALA A 38 10.18 -16.92 24.75
CA ALA A 38 8.76 -16.67 24.96
C ALA A 38 8.18 -17.50 26.13
N GLU A 39 8.60 -18.74 26.29
CA GLU A 39 8.13 -19.64 27.35
C GLU A 39 8.57 -19.22 28.75
N SER A 40 9.68 -18.48 28.87
CA SER A 40 10.25 -18.08 30.16
C SER A 40 9.46 -16.99 30.93
N LYS A 41 8.19 -16.75 30.56
CA LYS A 41 7.22 -15.76 31.10
C LYS A 41 7.51 -14.29 30.78
N GLY A 42 7.60 -13.94 29.49
CA GLY A 42 7.61 -12.55 29.02
C GLY A 42 9.01 -11.94 28.87
N PRO A 43 9.15 -10.76 28.24
CA PRO A 43 10.42 -10.30 27.72
C PRO A 43 11.31 -9.86 28.87
N LYS A 44 12.44 -10.56 29.05
CA LYS A 44 13.50 -10.14 29.98
C LYS A 44 14.22 -8.88 29.48
N SER A 45 14.19 -8.63 28.17
CA SER A 45 14.63 -7.40 27.50
C SER A 45 14.30 -7.43 25.99
N ASP A 46 13.82 -6.32 25.41
CA ASP A 46 13.70 -6.18 23.95
C ASP A 46 15.04 -6.39 23.23
N ARG A 47 16.15 -6.02 23.87
CA ARG A 47 17.50 -6.20 23.34
C ARG A 47 17.87 -7.67 23.14
N GLU A 48 17.48 -8.54 24.08
CA GLU A 48 17.73 -9.98 23.96
C GLU A 48 16.95 -10.58 22.79
N LEU A 49 15.67 -10.19 22.65
CA LEU A 49 14.84 -10.60 21.54
C LEU A 49 15.46 -10.18 20.20
N ILE A 50 15.84 -8.90 20.08
CA ILE A 50 16.47 -8.36 18.86
C ILE A 50 17.74 -9.16 18.51
N ARG A 51 18.59 -9.46 19.50
CA ARG A 51 19.79 -10.27 19.28
C ARG A 51 19.45 -11.67 18.75
N LEU A 52 18.47 -12.34 19.37
CA LEU A 52 18.07 -13.69 18.94
C LEU A 52 17.49 -13.70 17.52
N VAL A 53 16.67 -12.70 17.17
CA VAL A 53 16.13 -12.55 15.80
C VAL A 53 17.24 -12.27 14.79
N LEU A 54 18.17 -11.37 15.10
CA LEU A 54 19.34 -11.12 14.25
C LEU A 54 20.14 -12.41 14.01
N CYS A 55 20.45 -13.16 15.09
CA CYS A 55 21.22 -14.39 14.95
C CYS A 55 20.48 -15.47 14.14
N HIS A 56 19.15 -15.57 14.30
CA HIS A 56 18.31 -16.40 13.45
C HIS A 56 18.42 -16.00 11.97
N ASP A 57 18.24 -14.71 11.69
CA ASP A 57 18.22 -14.19 10.32
C ASP A 57 19.57 -14.29 9.63
N ILE A 58 20.68 -14.12 10.37
CA ILE A 58 22.03 -14.40 9.87
C ILE A 58 22.10 -15.85 9.34
N GLY A 59 21.65 -16.83 10.12
CA GLY A 59 21.63 -18.23 9.68
C GLY A 59 20.75 -18.45 8.44
N ARG A 60 19.56 -17.84 8.42
CA ARG A 60 18.58 -17.96 7.33
C ARG A 60 19.05 -17.36 6.01
N TYR A 61 19.67 -16.19 6.05
CA TYR A 61 20.03 -15.43 4.85
C TYR A 61 21.46 -15.72 4.39
N PHE A 62 22.44 -15.90 5.29
CA PHE A 62 23.83 -16.13 4.88
C PHE A 62 24.05 -17.53 4.30
N ARG A 63 23.18 -18.50 4.58
CA ARG A 63 23.21 -19.80 3.88
C ARG A 63 23.01 -19.69 2.36
N GLN A 64 22.49 -18.56 1.88
CA GLN A 64 22.24 -18.29 0.46
C GLN A 64 23.45 -17.61 -0.23
N MET A 65 24.51 -17.32 0.53
CA MET A 65 25.72 -16.63 0.10
C MET A 65 26.87 -17.66 -0.05
N THR A 66 27.08 -18.19 -1.25
CA THR A 66 27.99 -19.35 -1.47
C THR A 66 29.39 -18.99 -1.97
N ASP A 67 29.58 -17.80 -2.53
CA ASP A 67 30.81 -17.46 -3.26
C ASP A 67 31.81 -16.66 -2.39
N GLU A 68 33.07 -16.55 -2.82
CA GLU A 68 34.14 -15.90 -2.05
C GLU A 68 33.89 -14.41 -1.76
N ALA A 69 33.30 -13.69 -2.73
CA ALA A 69 32.84 -12.30 -2.53
C ALA A 69 31.78 -12.19 -1.41
N ALA A 70 31.02 -13.27 -1.21
CA ALA A 70 30.02 -13.37 -0.18
C ALA A 70 30.65 -13.53 1.22
N ALA A 71 31.82 -14.18 1.33
CA ALA A 71 32.52 -14.33 2.60
C ALA A 71 33.00 -12.98 3.18
N SER A 72 33.55 -12.10 2.34
CA SER A 72 33.99 -10.76 2.76
C SER A 72 32.81 -9.89 3.20
N LEU A 73 31.68 -9.96 2.48
CA LEU A 73 30.46 -9.25 2.85
C LEU A 73 29.86 -9.77 4.16
N THR A 74 29.80 -11.09 4.35
CA THR A 74 29.37 -11.73 5.59
C THR A 74 30.23 -11.29 6.77
N ALA A 75 31.55 -11.28 6.62
CA ALA A 75 32.46 -10.82 7.67
C ALA A 75 32.20 -9.35 8.05
N TRP A 76 32.00 -8.48 7.05
CA TRP A 76 31.67 -7.09 7.27
C TRP A 76 30.32 -6.91 7.99
N LEU A 77 29.28 -7.64 7.60
CA LEU A 77 27.96 -7.58 8.25
C LEU A 77 28.01 -8.06 9.71
N LEU A 78 28.82 -9.08 10.02
CA LEU A 78 29.07 -9.50 11.41
C LEU A 78 29.84 -8.44 12.20
N ASP A 79 30.66 -7.64 11.53
CA ASP A 79 31.34 -6.49 12.13
C ASP A 79 30.44 -5.24 12.26
N GLU A 80 29.31 -5.19 11.56
CA GLU A 80 28.32 -4.12 11.66
C GLU A 80 26.91 -4.67 12.02
N PRO A 81 26.72 -5.26 13.23
CA PRO A 81 25.50 -6.04 13.53
C PRO A 81 24.19 -5.26 13.43
N ASP A 82 24.18 -3.94 13.56
CA ASP A 82 22.96 -3.18 13.33
C ASP A 82 22.61 -2.97 11.89
N PHE A 83 23.64 -2.69 11.09
CA PHE A 83 23.45 -2.57 9.66
C PHE A 83 22.93 -3.91 9.16
N ALA A 84 23.51 -5.02 9.64
CA ALA A 84 23.00 -6.36 9.39
C ALA A 84 21.54 -6.49 9.86
N ALA A 85 21.21 -6.16 11.10
CA ALA A 85 19.84 -6.28 11.59
C ALA A 85 18.83 -5.40 10.83
N MET A 86 19.22 -4.20 10.39
CA MET A 86 18.36 -3.33 9.57
C MET A 86 18.16 -3.94 8.18
N LEU A 87 19.24 -4.40 7.53
CA LEU A 87 19.19 -5.01 6.22
C LEU A 87 18.36 -6.30 6.22
N LEU A 88 18.63 -7.21 7.17
CA LEU A 88 17.95 -8.49 7.25
C LEU A 88 16.47 -8.33 7.62
N GLY A 89 16.14 -7.38 8.49
CA GLY A 89 14.75 -7.03 8.82
C GLY A 89 14.01 -6.31 7.68
N ALA A 90 14.74 -5.66 6.75
CA ALA A 90 14.16 -5.04 5.58
C ALA A 90 13.63 -6.06 4.56
N PHE A 91 14.15 -7.29 4.55
CA PHE A 91 13.74 -8.29 3.56
C PHE A 91 12.24 -8.63 3.63
N ARG A 92 11.64 -8.79 2.46
CA ARG A 92 10.26 -9.21 2.23
C ARG A 92 10.23 -10.53 1.44
N PRO A 93 9.11 -11.26 1.44
CA PRO A 93 8.99 -12.52 0.68
C PRO A 93 9.26 -12.36 -0.82
N GLU A 94 9.01 -11.19 -1.38
CA GLU A 94 9.20 -10.85 -2.79
C GLU A 94 10.68 -10.57 -3.15
N ASP A 95 11.53 -10.31 -2.16
CA ASP A 95 12.92 -9.91 -2.37
C ASP A 95 13.81 -11.10 -2.76
N SER A 96 14.93 -10.80 -3.40
CA SER A 96 16.02 -11.73 -3.69
C SER A 96 17.24 -11.41 -2.81
N PRO A 97 17.39 -12.04 -1.63
CA PRO A 97 18.53 -11.77 -0.75
C PRO A 97 19.90 -11.88 -1.44
N PRO A 98 20.18 -12.90 -2.28
CA PRO A 98 21.46 -12.97 -3.00
C PRO A 98 21.72 -11.74 -3.88
N ARG A 99 20.69 -11.23 -4.56
CA ARG A 99 20.82 -10.06 -5.43
C ARG A 99 20.94 -8.77 -4.63
N ALA A 100 20.20 -8.63 -3.53
CA ALA A 100 20.34 -7.50 -2.61
C ALA A 100 21.76 -7.43 -2.01
N PHE A 101 22.31 -8.58 -1.60
CA PHE A 101 23.69 -8.68 -1.14
C PHE A 101 24.69 -8.32 -2.25
N GLN A 102 24.43 -8.70 -3.51
CA GLN A 102 25.25 -8.29 -4.63
C GLN A 102 25.23 -6.76 -4.83
N VAL A 103 24.06 -6.13 -4.76
CA VAL A 103 23.93 -4.66 -4.84
C VAL A 103 24.71 -4.01 -3.70
N LEU A 104 24.55 -4.48 -2.47
CA LEU A 104 25.30 -3.96 -1.32
C LEU A 104 26.82 -4.14 -1.48
N GLY A 105 27.26 -5.29 -1.98
CA GLY A 105 28.67 -5.56 -2.28
C GLY A 105 29.23 -4.59 -3.32
N GLN A 106 28.45 -4.24 -4.34
CA GLN A 106 28.82 -3.22 -5.33
C GLN A 106 28.96 -1.84 -4.68
N LEU A 107 28.02 -1.44 -3.81
CA LEU A 107 28.10 -0.17 -3.08
C LEU A 107 29.34 -0.10 -2.19
N LEU A 108 29.64 -1.17 -1.45
CA LEU A 108 30.83 -1.25 -0.59
C LEU A 108 32.13 -1.19 -1.40
N SER A 109 32.19 -1.87 -2.54
CA SER A 109 33.35 -1.86 -3.43
C SER A 109 33.62 -0.46 -4.01
N GLN A 110 32.56 0.24 -4.44
CA GLN A 110 32.68 1.52 -5.14
C GLN A 110 32.84 2.72 -4.20
N PHE A 111 32.18 2.72 -3.04
CA PHE A 111 32.14 3.89 -2.14
C PHE A 111 32.81 3.64 -0.78
N GLY A 112 33.15 2.40 -0.47
CA GLY A 112 33.77 2.00 0.79
C GLY A 112 32.80 1.95 1.99
N PRO A 113 33.18 1.26 3.08
CA PRO A 113 32.33 1.09 4.27
C PRO A 113 31.89 2.40 4.91
N ARG A 114 32.77 3.42 4.94
CA ARG A 114 32.46 4.71 5.57
C ARG A 114 31.31 5.43 4.88
N SER A 115 31.24 5.38 3.54
CA SER A 115 30.15 6.02 2.80
C SER A 115 28.84 5.25 2.95
N VAL A 116 28.90 3.91 2.94
CA VAL A 116 27.72 3.05 3.11
C VAL A 116 27.13 3.21 4.52
N LEU A 117 27.97 3.22 5.55
CA LEU A 117 27.54 3.46 6.94
C LEU A 117 27.15 4.91 7.21
N GLY A 118 27.60 5.85 6.37
CA GLY A 118 27.16 7.25 6.41
C GLY A 118 25.71 7.45 5.95
N PHE A 119 25.17 6.54 5.14
CA PHE A 119 23.81 6.59 4.60
C PHE A 119 23.13 5.21 4.65
N PRO A 120 22.94 4.64 5.86
CA PRO A 120 22.57 3.22 6.00
C PRO A 120 21.18 2.92 5.43
N GLY A 121 20.18 3.75 5.72
CA GLY A 121 18.83 3.58 5.18
C GLY A 121 18.77 3.68 3.66
N LEU A 122 19.58 4.58 3.07
CA LEU A 122 19.69 4.72 1.62
C LEU A 122 20.35 3.49 0.97
N ALA A 123 21.41 2.96 1.57
CA ALA A 123 22.10 1.77 1.07
C ALA A 123 21.17 0.55 1.11
N ILE A 124 20.45 0.35 2.21
CA ILE A 124 19.46 -0.74 2.36
C ILE A 124 18.33 -0.58 1.33
N ALA A 125 17.77 0.63 1.18
CA ALA A 125 16.73 0.89 0.20
C ALA A 125 17.17 0.57 -1.23
N HIS A 126 18.41 0.90 -1.60
CA HIS A 126 18.94 0.52 -2.91
C HIS A 126 19.14 -1.00 -3.03
N ALA A 127 19.60 -1.67 -1.98
CA ALA A 127 19.78 -3.12 -1.98
C ALA A 127 18.46 -3.85 -2.24
N VAL A 128 17.36 -3.46 -1.58
CA VAL A 128 16.06 -4.15 -1.68
C VAL A 128 15.15 -3.66 -2.81
N VAL A 129 15.39 -2.48 -3.39
CA VAL A 129 14.63 -1.99 -4.57
C VAL A 129 15.24 -2.49 -5.89
N TRP A 130 16.55 -2.76 -5.89
CA TRP A 130 17.31 -3.16 -7.08
C TRP A 130 17.72 -4.65 -7.06
N ASP A 131 17.11 -5.44 -6.19
CA ASP A 131 17.29 -6.88 -6.11
C ASP A 131 16.50 -7.67 -7.18
N ALA A 132 15.68 -6.97 -7.97
CA ALA A 132 14.95 -7.50 -9.11
C ALA A 132 15.21 -6.67 -10.39
N GLU A 133 15.00 -7.27 -11.56
CA GLU A 133 15.08 -6.56 -12.83
C GLU A 133 14.01 -5.46 -12.93
N ARG A 134 14.41 -4.27 -13.41
CA ARG A 134 13.49 -3.13 -13.58
C ARG A 134 13.09 -3.00 -15.06
N PRO A 135 11.79 -2.88 -15.40
CA PRO A 135 11.33 -2.70 -16.77
C PRO A 135 11.88 -1.42 -17.44
N ILE A 136 12.22 -0.42 -16.64
CA ILE A 136 12.68 0.89 -17.06
C ILE A 136 14.08 1.12 -16.49
N SER A 137 15.10 0.68 -17.22
CA SER A 137 16.39 1.38 -17.42
C SER A 137 17.57 0.41 -17.59
N LYS A 138 18.04 0.26 -18.82
CA LYS A 138 19.45 -0.07 -19.12
C LYS A 138 20.36 1.16 -19.01
N LYS A 139 19.90 2.29 -18.45
CA LYS A 139 20.57 3.61 -18.53
C LYS A 139 21.43 3.97 -17.31
N PHE A 140 21.25 3.34 -16.15
CA PHE A 140 22.10 3.53 -14.97
C PHE A 140 21.93 2.38 -13.96
N THR A 141 22.86 2.24 -13.04
CA THR A 141 22.92 1.18 -12.02
C THR A 141 22.42 1.66 -10.65
N ALA A 142 22.18 0.73 -9.72
CA ALA A 142 21.90 1.06 -8.32
C ALA A 142 23.02 1.90 -7.69
N ALA A 143 24.28 1.64 -8.07
CA ALA A 143 25.44 2.38 -7.61
C ALA A 143 25.47 3.82 -8.15
N ASP A 144 25.09 4.05 -9.42
CA ASP A 144 24.92 5.40 -9.98
C ASP A 144 23.81 6.17 -9.25
N SER A 145 22.72 5.47 -8.88
CA SER A 145 21.63 6.04 -8.11
C SER A 145 22.07 6.46 -6.71
N PHE A 146 22.68 5.54 -5.96
CA PHE A 146 23.22 5.78 -4.62
C PHE A 146 24.29 6.87 -4.62
N GLY A 147 25.23 6.81 -5.57
CA GLY A 147 26.34 7.74 -5.69
C GLY A 147 25.87 9.18 -5.90
N PHE A 148 24.81 9.40 -6.69
CA PHE A 148 24.20 10.73 -6.83
C PHE A 148 23.74 11.29 -5.48
N TYR A 149 23.01 10.50 -4.69
CA TYR A 149 22.48 10.94 -3.40
C TYR A 149 23.59 11.15 -2.38
N ALA A 150 24.54 10.22 -2.28
CA ALA A 150 25.68 10.32 -1.36
C ALA A 150 26.55 11.55 -1.67
N ALA A 151 26.85 11.80 -2.95
CA ALA A 151 27.67 12.95 -3.37
C ALA A 151 26.97 14.30 -3.17
N ASN A 152 25.64 14.33 -3.19
CA ASN A 152 24.85 15.56 -3.08
C ASN A 152 24.12 15.68 -1.73
N ALA A 153 24.42 14.83 -0.73
CA ALA A 153 23.67 14.73 0.52
C ALA A 153 23.54 16.07 1.26
N GLY A 154 24.59 16.90 1.27
CA GLY A 154 24.55 18.24 1.90
C GLY A 154 23.67 19.27 1.18
N GLN A 155 23.10 18.92 0.02
CA GLN A 155 22.21 19.75 -0.78
C GLN A 155 20.77 19.21 -0.83
N MET A 156 20.49 18.14 -0.09
CA MET A 156 19.19 17.49 -0.04
C MET A 156 18.29 18.15 1.00
N GLU A 157 16.99 18.15 0.73
CA GLU A 157 15.97 18.73 1.64
C GLU A 157 15.79 17.88 2.91
N PHE A 158 16.04 16.57 2.82
CA PHE A 158 16.08 15.66 3.96
C PHE A 158 17.52 15.28 4.30
N ASP A 159 17.79 15.10 5.60
CA ASP A 159 19.03 14.50 6.07
C ASP A 159 19.06 13.00 5.73
N LEU A 160 19.75 12.67 4.65
CA LEU A 160 19.86 11.30 4.17
C LEU A 160 20.67 10.38 5.11
N ALA A 161 21.50 10.94 5.99
CA ALA A 161 22.31 10.13 6.92
C ALA A 161 21.44 9.52 8.04
N HIS A 162 20.33 10.18 8.37
CA HIS A 162 19.38 9.74 9.39
C HIS A 162 18.02 9.32 8.79
N MET A 163 17.91 9.24 7.47
CA MET A 163 16.69 8.80 6.82
C MET A 163 16.49 7.28 7.01
N PRO A 164 15.34 6.85 7.54
CA PRO A 164 15.01 5.43 7.66
C PRO A 164 14.81 4.81 6.27
N TYR A 165 15.12 3.52 6.14
CA TYR A 165 15.14 2.86 4.83
C TYR A 165 13.76 2.87 4.18
N GLU A 166 12.68 2.78 4.97
CA GLU A 166 11.28 2.78 4.49
C GLU A 166 10.94 4.07 3.74
N ALA A 167 11.44 5.21 4.21
CA ALA A 167 11.31 6.48 3.49
C ALA A 167 12.25 6.52 2.28
N ALA A 168 13.48 6.00 2.41
CA ALA A 168 14.47 5.98 1.35
C ALA A 168 14.11 5.07 0.16
N LEU A 169 13.22 4.08 0.33
CA LEU A 169 12.65 3.27 -0.77
C LEU A 169 12.10 4.16 -1.89
N PHE A 170 11.45 5.27 -1.53
CA PHE A 170 10.83 6.20 -2.46
C PHE A 170 11.82 7.21 -3.09
N LEU A 171 13.09 7.17 -2.70
CA LEU A 171 14.22 7.78 -3.42
C LEU A 171 14.88 6.77 -4.36
N ALA A 172 15.18 5.57 -3.85
CA ALA A 172 15.85 4.50 -4.56
C ALA A 172 15.09 4.04 -5.82
N CYS A 173 13.77 4.25 -5.85
CA CYS A 173 12.91 3.92 -6.97
C CYS A 173 12.89 4.95 -8.11
N THR A 174 13.74 5.98 -8.06
CA THR A 174 13.87 6.97 -9.15
C THR A 174 14.02 6.29 -10.52
N GLU A 175 13.41 6.92 -11.52
CA GLU A 175 13.49 6.52 -12.92
C GLU A 175 14.30 7.53 -13.74
N ALA A 176 14.58 8.71 -13.18
CA ALA A 176 15.41 9.73 -13.79
C ALA A 176 16.91 9.39 -13.66
N SER A 177 17.62 9.56 -14.76
CA SER A 177 19.09 9.40 -14.81
C SER A 177 19.81 10.39 -13.88
N PRO A 178 21.07 10.12 -13.47
CA PRO A 178 21.86 11.10 -12.73
C PRO A 178 21.91 12.50 -13.38
N GLN A 179 21.98 12.57 -14.72
CA GLN A 179 22.01 13.82 -15.47
C GLN A 179 20.69 14.59 -15.34
N GLU A 180 19.55 13.91 -15.48
CA GLU A 180 18.23 14.53 -15.28
C GLU A 180 18.02 14.97 -13.84
N ARG A 181 18.52 14.19 -12.87
CA ARG A 181 18.44 14.56 -11.45
C ARG A 181 19.30 15.80 -11.13
N LEU A 182 20.48 15.92 -11.74
CA LEU A 182 21.30 17.14 -11.63
C LEU A 182 20.58 18.35 -12.24
N TRP A 183 19.99 18.19 -13.42
CA TRP A 183 19.17 19.25 -14.04
C TRP A 183 18.00 19.65 -13.15
N ALA A 184 17.26 18.69 -12.61
CA ALA A 184 16.11 18.95 -11.74
C ALA A 184 16.55 19.65 -10.44
N ALA A 185 17.63 19.18 -9.82
CA ALA A 185 18.18 19.83 -8.63
C ALA A 185 18.66 21.25 -8.91
N ALA A 186 19.30 21.51 -10.05
CA ALA A 186 19.71 22.87 -10.43
C ALA A 186 18.50 23.79 -10.71
N THR A 187 17.42 23.23 -11.27
CA THR A 187 16.24 24.00 -11.71
C THR A 187 15.26 24.30 -10.57
N TYR A 188 15.07 23.35 -9.64
CA TYR A 188 13.95 23.39 -8.67
C TYR A 188 14.38 23.49 -7.20
N ARG A 189 15.67 23.48 -6.89
CA ARG A 189 16.15 23.61 -5.50
C ARG A 189 15.67 24.90 -4.85
N GLY A 190 15.24 24.81 -3.59
CA GLY A 190 14.71 25.94 -2.84
C GLY A 190 13.37 26.48 -3.35
N SER A 191 12.73 25.79 -4.31
CA SER A 191 11.44 26.18 -4.82
C SER A 191 10.37 26.06 -3.73
N LYS A 192 9.70 27.18 -3.42
CA LYS A 192 8.52 27.18 -2.55
C LYS A 192 7.27 26.62 -3.23
N ALA A 193 7.37 26.29 -4.52
CA ALA A 193 6.25 25.87 -5.37
C ALA A 193 6.16 24.36 -5.57
N LEU A 194 6.69 23.55 -4.64
CA LEU A 194 6.55 22.08 -4.72
C LEU A 194 5.08 21.64 -4.74
N SER A 195 4.17 22.39 -4.11
CA SER A 195 2.73 22.12 -4.15
C SER A 195 2.12 22.26 -5.55
N THR A 196 2.79 22.92 -6.50
CA THR A 196 2.31 23.12 -7.88
C THR A 196 3.20 22.45 -8.93
N ILE A 197 4.23 21.69 -8.53
CA ILE A 197 5.20 21.07 -9.46
C ILE A 197 4.53 20.11 -10.47
N PHE A 198 3.43 19.48 -10.07
CA PHE A 198 2.61 18.64 -10.94
C PHE A 198 2.07 19.39 -12.16
N HIS A 199 1.87 20.70 -12.04
CA HIS A 199 1.33 21.54 -13.10
C HIS A 199 2.40 22.15 -14.01
N THR A 200 3.69 21.92 -13.73
CA THR A 200 4.78 22.50 -14.52
C THR A 200 4.80 22.01 -15.97
N PRO A 201 4.72 20.70 -16.28
CA PRO A 201 4.54 20.25 -17.65
C PRO A 201 3.17 20.71 -18.19
N PRO A 202 3.06 21.26 -19.41
CA PRO A 202 1.76 21.58 -20.00
C PRO A 202 0.89 20.32 -20.19
N TYR A 203 -0.43 20.45 -20.07
CA TYR A 203 -1.33 19.30 -20.26
C TYR A 203 -1.57 19.09 -21.74
N ASP A 204 -1.41 17.85 -22.21
CA ASP A 204 -1.64 17.49 -23.61
C ASP A 204 -3.14 17.27 -23.88
N MET A 205 -3.90 18.38 -23.89
CA MET A 205 -5.34 18.37 -24.21
C MET A 205 -5.63 17.75 -25.59
N PRO A 206 -4.85 18.01 -26.67
CA PRO A 206 -5.06 17.35 -27.95
C PRO A 206 -5.03 15.81 -27.87
N PHE A 207 -4.09 15.22 -27.13
CA PHE A 207 -4.06 13.77 -26.93
C PHE A 207 -5.28 13.25 -26.18
N LEU A 208 -5.73 13.96 -25.14
CA LEU A 208 -6.95 13.59 -24.40
C LEU A 208 -8.19 13.56 -25.32
N LEU A 209 -8.21 14.39 -26.37
CA LEU A 209 -9.28 14.47 -27.37
C LEU A 209 -9.07 13.51 -28.56
N GLY A 210 -8.13 12.57 -28.47
CA GLY A 210 -7.88 11.54 -29.48
C GLY A 210 -6.77 11.86 -30.49
N GLY A 211 -6.02 12.95 -30.31
CA GLY A 211 -4.81 13.24 -31.08
C GLY A 211 -3.61 12.37 -30.67
N PRO A 212 -2.47 12.43 -31.40
CA PRO A 212 -1.24 11.76 -30.99
C PRO A 212 -0.62 12.44 -29.76
N LYS A 213 0.05 11.65 -28.92
CA LYS A 213 0.71 12.16 -27.70
C LYS A 213 1.99 12.86 -28.07
N LYS A 214 2.15 14.13 -27.67
CA LYS A 214 3.28 14.97 -28.11
C LYS A 214 4.65 14.41 -27.70
N ILE A 215 4.76 13.88 -26.49
CA ILE A 215 6.03 13.36 -25.96
C ILE A 215 6.54 12.11 -26.70
N ASP A 216 5.66 11.35 -27.38
CA ASP A 216 6.04 10.10 -28.05
C ASP A 216 7.01 10.32 -29.23
N GLY A 217 7.10 11.56 -29.74
CA GLY A 217 8.08 11.97 -30.77
C GLY A 217 9.45 12.35 -30.23
N HIS A 218 9.70 12.26 -28.92
CA HIS A 218 10.90 12.78 -28.26
C HIS A 218 11.46 11.80 -27.23
N GLU A 219 12.72 12.00 -26.82
CA GLU A 219 13.27 11.22 -25.71
C GLU A 219 12.48 11.53 -24.43
N TYR A 220 12.03 10.50 -23.71
CA TYR A 220 11.25 10.66 -22.49
C TYR A 220 12.16 11.09 -21.33
N THR A 221 12.34 12.41 -21.18
CA THR A 221 13.18 13.03 -20.16
C THR A 221 12.45 14.15 -19.42
N LEU A 222 12.89 14.48 -18.20
CA LEU A 222 12.27 15.57 -17.43
C LEU A 222 12.26 16.92 -18.18
N PRO A 223 13.34 17.37 -18.84
CA PRO A 223 13.30 18.60 -19.65
C PRO A 223 12.29 18.54 -20.80
N ASN A 224 12.22 17.41 -21.52
CA ASN A 224 11.29 17.26 -22.64
C ASN A 224 9.83 17.24 -22.17
N LEU A 225 9.54 16.69 -20.99
CA LEU A 225 8.20 16.77 -20.41
C LEU A 225 7.78 18.22 -20.13
N VAL A 226 8.70 19.09 -19.68
CA VAL A 226 8.40 20.53 -19.53
C VAL A 226 8.10 21.19 -20.88
N GLN A 227 8.83 20.81 -21.93
CA GLN A 227 8.68 21.42 -23.26
C GLN A 227 7.44 20.92 -24.02
N TYR A 228 7.21 19.61 -24.06
CA TYR A 228 6.20 18.98 -24.91
C TYR A 228 4.91 18.62 -24.15
N GLY A 229 4.98 18.54 -22.82
CA GLY A 229 3.86 18.22 -21.96
C GLY A 229 3.52 16.74 -21.91
N GLY A 230 2.34 16.45 -21.36
CA GLY A 230 1.78 15.10 -21.26
C GLY A 230 0.46 15.08 -20.52
N VAL A 231 -0.04 13.89 -20.20
CA VAL A 231 -1.26 13.70 -19.41
C VAL A 231 -0.95 13.53 -17.92
N CYS A 232 -1.96 13.23 -17.11
CA CYS A 232 -1.83 13.07 -15.66
C CYS A 232 -0.70 12.11 -15.25
N GLY A 233 -0.53 10.98 -15.95
CA GLY A 233 0.54 10.02 -15.69
C GLY A 233 1.95 10.59 -15.92
N ASP A 234 2.13 11.39 -16.98
CA ASP A 234 3.42 12.02 -17.30
C ASP A 234 3.75 13.14 -16.33
N ARG A 235 2.75 13.93 -15.93
CA ARG A 235 2.88 14.96 -14.91
C ARG A 235 3.24 14.38 -13.54
N ALA A 236 2.63 13.25 -13.17
CA ALA A 236 2.98 12.53 -11.95
C ALA A 236 4.41 11.97 -12.00
N TYR A 237 4.83 11.43 -13.15
CA TYR A 237 6.22 10.99 -13.38
C TYR A 237 7.22 12.14 -13.25
N PHE A 238 6.96 13.26 -13.92
CA PHE A 238 7.80 14.44 -13.87
C PHE A 238 7.95 14.92 -12.43
N ALA A 239 6.83 15.17 -11.76
CA ALA A 239 6.79 15.67 -10.39
C ALA A 239 7.55 14.74 -9.43
N ALA A 240 7.27 13.43 -9.48
CA ALA A 240 7.88 12.47 -8.56
C ALA A 240 9.41 12.44 -8.72
N ASN A 241 9.91 12.43 -9.96
CA ASN A 241 11.35 12.39 -10.19
C ASN A 241 12.04 13.73 -9.90
N VAL A 242 11.40 14.87 -10.14
CA VAL A 242 11.93 16.17 -9.71
C VAL A 242 12.05 16.22 -8.19
N VAL A 243 11.00 15.86 -7.46
CA VAL A 243 10.98 15.87 -5.99
C VAL A 243 12.01 14.91 -5.40
N ARG A 244 12.13 13.69 -5.96
CA ARG A 244 13.21 12.75 -5.59
C ARG A 244 14.61 13.29 -5.84
N SER A 245 14.80 14.12 -6.86
CA SER A 245 16.10 14.74 -7.17
C SER A 245 16.53 15.75 -6.11
N LEU A 246 15.58 16.28 -5.34
CA LEU A 246 15.81 17.17 -4.21
C LEU A 246 16.01 16.41 -2.88
N GLY A 247 16.03 15.07 -2.92
CA GLY A 247 16.15 14.24 -1.73
C GLY A 247 14.86 14.09 -0.94
N ILE A 248 13.72 14.41 -1.53
CA ILE A 248 12.40 14.24 -0.92
C ILE A 248 11.79 12.91 -1.41
N PRO A 249 11.45 11.96 -0.51
CA PRO A 249 10.71 10.76 -0.87
C PRO A 249 9.40 11.08 -1.59
N ALA A 250 9.15 10.46 -2.76
CA ALA A 250 7.94 10.71 -3.54
C ALA A 250 7.39 9.44 -4.21
N ALA A 251 6.08 9.44 -4.41
CA ALA A 251 5.32 8.34 -5.00
C ALA A 251 4.41 8.87 -6.12
N ARG A 252 4.30 8.09 -7.20
CA ARG A 252 3.25 8.29 -8.20
C ARG A 252 2.00 7.59 -7.70
N ILE A 253 0.91 8.32 -7.58
CA ILE A 253 -0.36 7.78 -7.08
C ILE A 253 -1.35 7.84 -8.24
N SER A 254 -2.21 6.83 -8.32
CA SER A 254 -3.35 6.82 -9.23
C SER A 254 -4.61 6.41 -8.51
N GLY A 255 -5.77 6.76 -9.04
CA GLY A 255 -7.04 6.44 -8.41
C GLY A 255 -8.20 6.70 -9.36
N GLN A 256 -9.40 6.30 -8.91
CA GLN A 256 -10.63 6.51 -9.64
C GLN A 256 -11.46 7.59 -8.94
N GLY A 257 -11.93 8.56 -9.72
CA GLY A 257 -12.74 9.69 -9.27
C GLY A 257 -13.98 9.86 -10.14
N GLU A 258 -14.66 10.99 -10.04
CA GLU A 258 -15.90 11.29 -10.77
C GLU A 258 -15.73 11.20 -12.29
N ARG A 259 -14.61 11.74 -12.77
CA ARG A 259 -14.32 11.85 -14.21
C ARG A 259 -13.41 10.74 -14.73
N GLY A 260 -13.26 9.65 -13.96
CA GLY A 260 -12.48 8.48 -14.34
C GLY A 260 -11.11 8.41 -13.66
N GLY A 261 -10.19 7.69 -14.28
CA GLY A 261 -8.85 7.45 -13.75
C GLY A 261 -7.97 8.69 -13.80
N HIS A 262 -7.19 8.91 -12.75
CA HIS A 262 -6.25 10.02 -12.65
C HIS A 262 -4.97 9.60 -11.95
N ALA A 263 -3.90 10.34 -12.20
CA ALA A 263 -2.62 10.17 -11.55
C ALA A 263 -2.09 11.50 -11.01
N TRP A 264 -1.52 11.45 -9.81
CA TRP A 264 -0.97 12.60 -9.09
C TRP A 264 0.28 12.18 -8.33
N ILE A 265 0.87 13.12 -7.58
CA ILE A 265 2.05 12.86 -6.76
C ILE A 265 1.70 12.85 -5.27
N GLY A 266 2.23 11.88 -4.55
CA GLY A 266 2.46 11.99 -3.12
C GLY A 266 3.93 12.34 -2.87
N TYR A 267 4.22 13.21 -1.91
CA TYR A 267 5.58 13.42 -1.44
C TYR A 267 5.65 13.68 0.06
N LEU A 268 6.77 13.29 0.64
CA LEU A 268 6.98 13.41 2.07
C LEU A 268 7.29 14.86 2.45
N ARG A 269 6.53 15.40 3.40
CA ARG A 269 6.82 16.66 4.05
C ARG A 269 7.57 16.39 5.35
N SER A 270 8.57 17.21 5.62
CA SER A 270 9.19 17.30 6.93
C SER A 270 8.52 18.43 7.70
N ALA A 271 7.78 18.09 8.75
CA ALA A 271 7.35 19.09 9.73
C ALA A 271 8.48 19.39 10.72
N ARG A 272 8.39 20.50 11.46
CA ARG A 272 9.33 20.80 12.56
C ARG A 272 9.45 19.58 13.50
N GLY A 273 10.67 19.10 13.71
CA GLY A 273 10.96 17.94 14.55
C GLY A 273 10.98 16.59 13.83
N TYR A 274 11.30 16.55 12.53
CA TYR A 274 11.49 15.32 11.74
C TYR A 274 10.28 14.38 11.74
N ARG A 275 9.07 14.94 11.72
CA ARG A 275 7.87 14.14 11.50
C ARG A 275 7.64 13.97 10.01
N PHE A 276 7.73 12.72 9.57
CA PHE A 276 7.39 12.26 8.23
C PHE A 276 5.87 12.23 8.07
N THR A 277 5.36 13.08 7.18
CA THR A 277 3.95 13.08 6.77
C THR A 277 3.83 13.21 5.27
N TRP A 278 3.00 12.39 4.63
CA TRP A 278 2.79 12.51 3.19
C TRP A 278 1.83 13.66 2.88
N ASP A 279 2.21 14.50 1.91
CA ASP A 279 1.27 15.31 1.17
C ASP A 279 0.83 14.54 -0.08
N LEU A 280 -0.44 14.16 -0.10
CA LEU A 280 -1.08 13.40 -1.19
C LEU A 280 -2.00 14.29 -2.04
N THR A 281 -1.91 15.62 -1.88
CA THR A 281 -2.86 16.58 -2.46
C THR A 281 -2.37 17.21 -3.77
N CYS A 282 -1.06 17.22 -4.03
CA CYS A 282 -0.50 17.86 -5.21
C CYS A 282 -0.93 17.14 -6.49
N GLY A 283 -1.80 17.81 -7.26
CA GLY A 283 -2.43 17.22 -8.45
C GLY A 283 -3.65 16.34 -8.14
N ARG A 284 -4.05 16.12 -6.88
CA ARG A 284 -5.28 15.40 -6.53
C ARG A 284 -6.46 16.38 -6.55
N TYR A 285 -7.30 16.28 -7.56
CA TYR A 285 -8.44 17.19 -7.72
C TYR A 285 -9.54 16.88 -6.70
N GLU A 286 -9.73 17.78 -5.73
CA GLU A 286 -10.73 17.61 -4.66
C GLU A 286 -12.14 17.42 -5.21
N PHE A 287 -12.50 18.18 -6.24
CA PHE A 287 -13.81 18.14 -6.88
C PHE A 287 -14.09 16.82 -7.64
N ASP A 288 -13.07 16.01 -7.93
CA ASP A 288 -13.24 14.66 -8.49
C ASP A 288 -13.35 13.56 -7.44
N ARG A 289 -13.14 13.91 -6.15
CA ARG A 289 -13.33 13.01 -5.00
C ARG A 289 -12.65 11.65 -5.22
N TYR A 290 -11.37 11.68 -5.56
CA TYR A 290 -10.49 10.52 -5.52
C TYR A 290 -10.34 10.10 -4.06
N TYR A 291 -11.19 9.19 -3.55
CA TYR A 291 -11.21 8.82 -2.13
C TYR A 291 -10.00 7.98 -1.73
N THR A 292 -9.68 6.96 -2.52
CA THR A 292 -8.51 6.08 -2.29
C THR A 292 -7.54 6.21 -3.47
N GLY A 293 -6.28 6.46 -3.16
CA GLY A 293 -5.18 6.37 -4.11
C GLY A 293 -4.48 5.02 -4.01
N VAL A 294 -3.83 4.58 -5.08
CA VAL A 294 -2.92 3.44 -5.10
C VAL A 294 -1.58 3.84 -5.70
N THR A 295 -0.51 3.28 -5.16
CA THR A 295 0.85 3.44 -5.66
C THR A 295 1.54 2.08 -5.74
N LEU A 296 2.65 2.01 -6.47
CA LEU A 296 3.50 0.84 -6.49
C LEU A 296 4.47 0.91 -5.32
N ASP A 297 4.51 -0.12 -4.48
CA ASP A 297 5.58 -0.27 -3.51
C ASP A 297 6.91 -0.46 -4.25
N PRO A 298 7.92 0.40 -4.02
CA PRO A 298 9.23 0.28 -4.65
C PRO A 298 9.92 -1.06 -4.51
N GLN A 299 9.78 -1.70 -3.35
CA GLN A 299 10.45 -2.94 -2.98
C GLN A 299 9.65 -4.12 -3.52
N THR A 300 8.40 -4.29 -3.09
CA THR A 300 7.62 -5.49 -3.42
C THR A 300 6.98 -5.45 -4.81
N ARG A 301 6.93 -4.27 -5.44
CA ARG A 301 6.22 -4.03 -6.72
C ARG A 301 4.73 -4.36 -6.69
N GLN A 302 4.15 -4.45 -5.51
CA GLN A 302 2.71 -4.62 -5.35
C GLN A 302 2.03 -3.26 -5.30
N LEU A 303 0.77 -3.21 -5.75
CA LEU A 303 -0.06 -2.03 -5.56
C LEU A 303 -0.44 -1.96 -4.07
N VAL A 304 -0.16 -0.81 -3.46
CA VAL A 304 -0.54 -0.49 -2.09
C VAL A 304 -1.39 0.77 -2.10
N ALA A 305 -2.36 0.83 -1.21
CA ALA A 305 -3.19 2.02 -1.06
C ALA A 305 -2.38 3.18 -0.45
N ASP A 306 -2.82 4.42 -0.69
CA ASP A 306 -2.15 5.62 -0.19
C ASP A 306 -2.18 5.75 1.34
N TYR A 307 -3.15 5.12 2.03
CA TYR A 307 -3.12 4.99 3.49
C TYR A 307 -2.00 4.05 3.97
N GLU A 308 -1.72 2.96 3.25
CA GLU A 308 -0.63 2.03 3.61
C GLU A 308 0.72 2.70 3.43
N LEU A 309 0.87 3.47 2.35
CA LEU A 309 2.01 4.35 2.12
C LEU A 309 2.22 5.31 3.31
N ALA A 310 1.14 5.96 3.77
CA ALA A 310 1.20 6.86 4.92
C ALA A 310 1.63 6.11 6.19
N MET A 311 0.98 4.99 6.52
CA MET A 311 1.27 4.19 7.73
C MET A 311 2.72 3.67 7.75
N LYS A 312 3.23 3.16 6.61
CA LYS A 312 4.62 2.69 6.48
C LYS A 312 5.66 3.76 6.79
N THR A 313 5.33 5.04 6.59
CA THR A 313 6.21 6.15 6.97
C THR A 313 5.87 6.77 8.32
N MET A 314 4.64 6.60 8.82
CA MET A 314 4.28 7.07 10.16
C MET A 314 5.02 6.32 11.25
N GLN A 315 5.36 5.04 11.05
CA GLN A 315 6.25 4.31 11.97
C GLN A 315 7.65 4.94 12.08
N CYS A 316 8.14 5.62 11.04
CA CYS A 316 9.41 6.36 11.08
C CYS A 316 9.37 7.55 12.05
N ASN A 317 8.19 7.93 12.56
CA ASN A 317 8.04 8.94 13.61
C ASN A 317 8.20 8.35 15.03
N LEU A 318 8.33 7.03 15.15
CA LEU A 318 8.67 6.36 16.40
C LEU A 318 10.18 6.25 16.53
N SER A 319 10.66 5.98 17.74
CA SER A 319 12.06 5.62 17.95
C SER A 319 12.37 4.28 17.28
N ASP A 320 13.56 4.16 16.68
CA ASP A 320 14.04 2.93 16.02
C ASP A 320 13.87 1.68 16.90
N ASP A 321 14.13 1.79 18.22
CA ASP A 321 13.95 0.69 19.19
C ASP A 321 12.52 0.14 19.19
N LYS A 322 11.51 1.00 19.07
CA LYS A 322 10.10 0.59 19.07
C LYS A 322 9.70 -0.08 17.76
N VAL A 323 10.17 0.47 16.64
CA VAL A 323 9.92 -0.11 15.31
C VAL A 323 10.52 -1.50 15.25
N ARG A 324 11.79 -1.63 15.64
CA ARG A 324 12.49 -2.91 15.61
C ARG A 324 11.96 -3.90 16.63
N ALA A 325 11.66 -3.48 17.86
CA ALA A 325 11.03 -4.37 18.83
C ALA A 325 9.73 -4.93 18.26
N ALA A 326 8.89 -4.09 17.64
CA ALA A 326 7.66 -4.54 17.01
C ALA A 326 7.89 -5.57 15.91
N ASP A 327 8.85 -5.34 15.02
CA ASP A 327 9.19 -6.28 13.96
C ASP A 327 9.70 -7.61 14.51
N CYS A 328 10.52 -7.58 15.57
CA CYS A 328 11.02 -8.78 16.23
C CYS A 328 9.92 -9.54 16.96
N TYR A 329 8.96 -8.85 17.59
CA TYR A 329 7.78 -9.47 18.19
C TYR A 329 6.86 -10.09 17.14
N GLY A 330 6.65 -9.43 16.00
CA GLY A 330 5.91 -9.98 14.87
C GLY A 330 6.61 -11.20 14.26
N PHE A 331 7.94 -11.17 14.16
CA PHE A 331 8.73 -12.34 13.77
C PHE A 331 8.58 -13.49 14.77
N LEU A 332 8.75 -13.22 16.06
CA LEU A 332 8.57 -14.21 17.13
C LEU A 332 7.18 -14.84 17.09
N ALA A 333 6.13 -14.04 16.87
CA ALA A 333 4.77 -14.55 16.74
C ALA A 333 4.63 -15.57 15.60
N ARG A 334 5.26 -15.35 14.45
CA ARG A 334 5.30 -16.32 13.34
C ARG A 334 6.00 -17.62 13.72
N VAL A 335 7.15 -17.55 14.38
CA VAL A 335 7.87 -18.74 14.87
C VAL A 335 7.00 -19.54 15.85
N LEU A 336 6.30 -18.85 16.75
CA LEU A 336 5.40 -19.47 17.73
C LEU A 336 4.16 -20.08 17.07
N GLU A 337 3.64 -19.45 16.01
CA GLU A 337 2.53 -19.98 15.22
C GLU A 337 2.92 -21.29 14.53
N GLU A 338 4.10 -21.35 13.90
CA GLU A 338 4.64 -22.57 13.30
C GLU A 338 4.83 -23.69 14.33
N ALA A 339 5.25 -23.32 15.54
CA ALA A 339 5.34 -24.22 16.69
C ALA A 339 3.98 -24.55 17.36
N LYS A 340 2.86 -24.05 16.81
CA LYS A 340 1.48 -24.23 17.31
C LYS A 340 1.28 -23.76 18.76
N LYS A 341 2.05 -22.76 19.22
CA LYS A 341 1.95 -22.15 20.56
C LYS A 341 1.04 -20.91 20.53
N PHE A 342 -0.23 -21.10 20.17
CA PHE A 342 -1.13 -19.99 19.82
C PHE A 342 -1.35 -18.93 20.90
N ALA A 343 -1.35 -19.30 22.19
CA ALA A 343 -1.43 -18.31 23.27
C ALA A 343 -0.21 -17.37 23.30
N LEU A 344 1.00 -17.91 23.02
CA LEU A 344 2.21 -17.12 22.92
C LEU A 344 2.27 -16.36 21.59
N THR A 345 1.75 -16.92 20.49
CA THR A 345 1.56 -16.21 19.22
C THR A 345 0.73 -14.95 19.42
N GLN A 346 -0.41 -15.06 20.11
CA GLN A 346 -1.28 -13.93 20.43
C GLN A 346 -0.54 -12.87 21.25
N TRP A 347 0.20 -13.29 22.28
CA TRP A 347 1.03 -12.38 23.09
C TRP A 347 2.08 -11.65 22.25
N GLY A 348 2.76 -12.34 21.33
CA GLY A 348 3.76 -11.73 20.44
C GLY A 348 3.15 -10.68 19.53
N ILE A 349 1.99 -10.95 18.93
CA ILE A 349 1.24 -9.98 18.12
C ILE A 349 0.85 -8.76 18.96
N ASP A 350 0.31 -8.98 20.16
CA ASP A 350 -0.09 -7.90 21.06
C ASP A 350 1.12 -7.04 21.48
N GLN A 351 2.31 -7.63 21.71
CA GLN A 351 3.54 -6.86 21.97
C GLN A 351 4.03 -6.08 20.75
N ALA A 352 3.89 -6.64 19.55
CA ALA A 352 4.25 -5.95 18.31
C ALA A 352 3.40 -4.68 18.13
N LEU A 353 2.07 -4.81 18.25
CA LEU A 353 1.12 -3.69 18.14
C LEU A 353 1.28 -2.66 19.27
N LYS A 354 1.60 -3.12 20.49
CA LYS A 354 1.90 -2.22 21.62
C LYS A 354 3.18 -1.41 21.39
N SER A 355 4.21 -2.02 20.80
CA SER A 355 5.50 -1.37 20.53
C SER A 355 5.38 -0.38 19.37
N ASN A 356 4.74 -0.81 18.27
CA ASN A 356 4.46 0.00 17.10
C ASN A 356 3.07 -0.35 16.55
N ARG A 357 2.09 0.50 16.82
CA ARG A 357 0.72 0.34 16.31
C ARG A 357 0.63 0.41 14.79
N PHE A 358 1.61 0.99 14.10
CA PHE A 358 1.65 1.07 12.64
C PHE A 358 2.27 -0.19 11.99
N ASN A 359 2.59 -1.22 12.78
CA ASN A 359 3.09 -2.49 12.25
C ASN A 359 1.97 -3.25 11.52
N LEU A 360 1.84 -3.00 10.21
CA LEU A 360 0.82 -3.61 9.35
C LEU A 360 0.92 -5.14 9.31
N ALA A 361 2.11 -5.72 9.43
CA ALA A 361 2.30 -7.16 9.43
C ALA A 361 1.70 -7.82 10.68
N ALA A 362 1.80 -7.18 11.85
CA ALA A 362 1.17 -7.66 13.07
C ALA A 362 -0.37 -7.60 13.00
N TRP A 363 -0.93 -6.53 12.41
CA TRP A 363 -2.38 -6.44 12.14
C TRP A 363 -2.84 -7.56 11.19
N ASP A 364 -2.12 -7.78 10.09
CA ASP A 364 -2.46 -8.85 9.15
C ASP A 364 -2.42 -10.24 9.81
N GLN A 365 -1.40 -10.49 10.63
CA GLN A 365 -1.28 -11.76 11.36
C GLN A 365 -2.44 -11.96 12.34
N ALA A 366 -2.82 -10.92 13.10
CA ALA A 366 -3.97 -10.94 14.01
C ALA A 366 -5.25 -11.32 13.25
N ILE A 367 -5.55 -10.58 12.18
CA ILE A 367 -6.76 -10.75 11.38
C ILE A 367 -6.80 -12.13 10.75
N ARG A 368 -5.71 -12.58 10.13
CA ARG A 368 -5.61 -13.90 9.51
C ARG A 368 -5.85 -15.04 10.51
N LEU A 369 -5.36 -14.91 11.74
CA LEU A 369 -5.56 -15.94 12.77
C LEU A 369 -6.98 -15.97 13.32
N CYS A 370 -7.67 -14.82 13.39
CA CYS A 370 -9.12 -14.77 13.62
C CYS A 370 -9.88 -15.47 12.49
N GLN A 371 -9.57 -15.14 11.23
CA GLN A 371 -10.23 -15.74 10.05
C GLN A 371 -10.05 -17.26 9.96
N LYS A 372 -8.93 -17.78 10.47
CA LYS A 372 -8.65 -19.23 10.57
C LYS A 372 -9.32 -19.90 11.78
N GLY A 373 -10.02 -19.16 12.64
CA GLY A 373 -10.61 -19.67 13.87
C GLY A 373 -9.57 -20.08 14.93
N VAL A 374 -8.32 -19.62 14.81
CA VAL A 374 -7.26 -19.87 15.81
C VAL A 374 -7.46 -18.94 17.01
N PHE A 375 -7.82 -17.69 16.75
CA PHE A 375 -8.26 -16.74 17.77
C PHE A 375 -9.77 -16.62 17.74
N ASP A 376 -10.36 -16.44 18.91
CA ASP A 376 -11.81 -16.43 19.10
C ASP A 376 -12.47 -15.11 18.67
N GLU A 377 -13.80 -15.12 18.67
CA GLU A 377 -14.62 -13.95 18.33
C GLU A 377 -14.32 -12.75 19.24
N ALA A 378 -14.04 -12.98 20.53
CA ALA A 378 -13.73 -11.92 21.49
C ALA A 378 -12.40 -11.22 21.13
N TYR A 379 -11.39 -11.96 20.69
CA TYR A 379 -10.16 -11.36 20.17
C TYR A 379 -10.40 -10.58 18.89
N ALA A 380 -11.20 -11.11 17.95
CA ALA A 380 -11.55 -10.41 16.71
C ALA A 380 -12.26 -9.07 16.98
N GLU A 381 -13.22 -9.05 17.91
CA GLU A 381 -13.91 -7.82 18.33
C GLU A 381 -12.93 -6.80 18.90
N ARG A 382 -12.01 -7.23 19.76
CA ARG A 382 -10.98 -6.36 20.34
C ARG A 382 -10.04 -5.76 19.27
N VAL A 383 -9.66 -6.56 18.27
CA VAL A 383 -8.84 -6.09 17.13
C VAL A 383 -9.58 -5.02 16.32
N LEU A 384 -10.87 -5.26 16.01
CA LEU A 384 -11.70 -4.29 15.30
C LEU A 384 -11.87 -2.99 16.09
N ASP A 385 -12.22 -3.08 17.37
CA ASP A 385 -12.40 -1.91 18.24
C ASP A 385 -11.12 -1.07 18.36
N GLU A 386 -9.97 -1.73 18.53
CA GLU A 386 -8.68 -1.02 18.62
C GLU A 386 -8.32 -0.36 17.29
N ALA A 387 -8.60 -1.00 16.15
CA ALA A 387 -8.38 -0.39 14.83
C ALA A 387 -9.25 0.87 14.65
N LEU A 388 -10.57 0.77 14.89
CA LEU A 388 -11.51 1.90 14.77
C LEU A 388 -11.16 3.05 15.73
N LYS A 389 -10.69 2.73 16.93
CA LYS A 389 -10.29 3.75 17.92
C LYS A 389 -8.96 4.43 17.55
N THR A 390 -8.00 3.65 17.07
CA THR A 390 -6.63 4.13 16.82
C THR A 390 -6.51 4.89 15.51
N PHE A 391 -7.22 4.44 14.47
CA PHE A 391 -7.06 4.88 13.09
C PHE A 391 -8.29 5.61 12.55
N ARG A 392 -8.86 6.48 13.38
CA ARG A 392 -10.08 7.25 13.07
C ARG A 392 -9.99 8.11 11.81
N ASP A 393 -8.78 8.50 11.43
CA ASP A 393 -8.52 9.35 10.27
C ASP A 393 -8.12 8.53 9.04
N GLU A 394 -7.77 7.25 9.22
CA GLU A 394 -7.39 6.29 8.19
C GLU A 394 -8.54 5.30 7.90
N LEU A 395 -9.64 5.85 7.37
CA LEU A 395 -10.89 5.10 7.17
C LEU A 395 -10.74 3.87 6.26
N ASP A 396 -9.85 3.90 5.26
CA ASP A 396 -9.60 2.74 4.39
C ASP A 396 -8.98 1.57 5.17
N PHE A 397 -8.05 1.85 6.09
CA PHE A 397 -7.47 0.82 6.96
C PHE A 397 -8.56 0.22 7.87
N CYS A 398 -9.33 1.08 8.52
CA CYS A 398 -10.45 0.66 9.37
C CYS A 398 -11.45 -0.23 8.61
N TYR A 399 -11.80 0.15 7.38
CA TYR A 399 -12.67 -0.66 6.53
C TYR A 399 -12.02 -2.00 6.17
N GLY A 400 -10.74 -2.02 5.81
CA GLY A 400 -10.01 -3.26 5.53
C GLY A 400 -10.01 -4.24 6.71
N VAL A 401 -9.85 -3.74 7.93
CA VAL A 401 -9.96 -4.56 9.16
C VAL A 401 -11.40 -5.06 9.34
N PHE A 402 -12.39 -4.17 9.24
CA PHE A 402 -13.81 -4.53 9.33
C PHE A 402 -14.21 -5.62 8.33
N HIS A 403 -13.93 -5.40 7.05
CA HIS A 403 -14.32 -6.28 5.95
C HIS A 403 -13.74 -7.69 6.13
N ARG A 404 -12.50 -7.79 6.66
CA ARG A 404 -11.85 -9.08 6.90
C ARG A 404 -12.34 -9.78 8.16
N LEU A 405 -12.77 -9.05 9.18
CA LEU A 405 -13.18 -9.61 10.48
C LEU A 405 -14.68 -9.84 10.61
N VAL A 406 -15.52 -9.18 9.82
CA VAL A 406 -16.98 -9.35 9.90
C VAL A 406 -17.40 -10.81 9.62
N ASP A 407 -16.62 -11.52 8.82
CA ASP A 407 -16.85 -12.93 8.50
C ASP A 407 -16.49 -13.92 9.61
N VAL A 408 -15.75 -13.47 10.63
CA VAL A 408 -15.46 -14.27 11.83
C VAL A 408 -16.72 -14.49 12.67
N ILE A 409 -17.67 -13.56 12.62
CA ILE A 409 -18.95 -13.69 13.33
C ILE A 409 -19.72 -14.88 12.73
N PRO A 410 -20.10 -15.92 13.47
CA PRO A 410 -20.77 -17.09 12.88
C PRO A 410 -22.05 -16.74 12.12
N GLU A 411 -22.36 -17.44 11.02
CA GLU A 411 -23.57 -17.19 10.21
C GLU A 411 -24.88 -17.35 11.02
N ALA A 412 -24.86 -18.22 12.04
CA ALA A 412 -25.98 -18.38 12.97
C ALA A 412 -26.27 -17.12 13.80
N GLN A 413 -25.30 -16.23 13.97
CA GLN A 413 -25.42 -14.99 14.74
C GLN A 413 -25.90 -13.79 13.88
N LEU A 414 -27.00 -13.98 13.16
CA LEU A 414 -27.54 -12.99 12.23
C LEU A 414 -27.76 -11.60 12.87
N ARG A 415 -28.30 -11.54 14.09
CA ARG A 415 -28.52 -10.26 14.80
C ARG A 415 -27.21 -9.52 15.07
N ARG A 416 -26.13 -10.25 15.41
CA ARG A 416 -24.82 -9.66 15.67
C ARG A 416 -24.22 -9.10 14.38
N ARG A 417 -24.24 -9.88 13.29
CA ARG A 417 -23.80 -9.42 11.96
C ARG A 417 -24.56 -8.17 11.51
N GLN A 418 -25.89 -8.15 11.68
CA GLN A 418 -26.70 -6.97 11.32
C GLN A 418 -26.27 -5.72 12.11
N LEU A 419 -26.08 -5.85 13.43
CA LEU A 419 -25.65 -4.74 14.27
C LEU A 419 -24.29 -4.19 13.86
N VAL A 420 -23.32 -5.08 13.59
CA VAL A 420 -21.95 -4.71 13.20
C VAL A 420 -21.93 -3.98 11.85
N HIS A 421 -22.70 -4.43 10.85
CA HIS A 421 -22.83 -3.70 9.58
C HIS A 421 -23.51 -2.34 9.75
N GLN A 422 -24.53 -2.23 10.59
CA GLN A 422 -25.19 -0.94 10.87
C GLN A 422 -24.25 0.04 11.56
N GLN A 423 -23.44 -0.44 12.51
CA GLN A 423 -22.39 0.36 13.14
C GLN A 423 -21.35 0.83 12.13
N ALA A 424 -20.94 -0.05 11.21
CA ALA A 424 -20.00 0.30 10.14
C ALA A 424 -20.57 1.38 9.21
N LEU A 425 -21.80 1.24 8.72
CA LEU A 425 -22.45 2.26 7.88
C LEU A 425 -22.52 3.62 8.58
N ASN A 426 -22.74 3.65 9.90
CA ASN A 426 -22.72 4.87 10.68
C ASN A 426 -21.31 5.44 10.85
N TYR A 427 -20.29 4.59 11.04
CA TYR A 427 -18.91 5.01 11.22
C TYR A 427 -18.31 5.58 9.92
N PHE A 428 -18.56 4.93 8.79
CA PHE A 428 -18.02 5.30 7.48
C PHE A 428 -18.89 6.29 6.70
N HIS A 429 -19.86 6.95 7.34
CA HIS A 429 -20.86 7.79 6.66
C HIS A 429 -20.27 8.92 5.78
N SER A 430 -19.05 9.37 6.07
CA SER A 430 -18.32 10.38 5.29
C SER A 430 -17.65 9.83 4.03
N ARG A 431 -17.62 8.51 3.87
CA ARG A 431 -17.01 7.74 2.79
C ARG A 431 -18.09 6.96 2.04
N PRO A 432 -18.82 7.60 1.11
CA PRO A 432 -19.91 6.96 0.38
C PRO A 432 -19.46 5.75 -0.43
N ASP A 433 -18.20 5.73 -0.88
CA ASP A 433 -17.58 4.57 -1.52
C ASP A 433 -17.51 3.35 -0.59
N LEU A 434 -17.05 3.54 0.66
CA LEU A 434 -16.98 2.48 1.66
C LEU A 434 -18.38 2.05 2.12
N CYS A 435 -19.31 2.99 2.29
CA CYS A 435 -20.70 2.67 2.63
C CYS A 435 -21.37 1.75 1.59
N VAL A 436 -21.11 2.00 0.29
CA VAL A 436 -21.63 1.14 -0.77
C VAL A 436 -20.99 -0.24 -0.73
N ALA A 437 -19.67 -0.33 -0.50
CA ALA A 437 -18.98 -1.62 -0.35
C ALA A 437 -19.52 -2.43 0.83
N ILE A 438 -19.74 -1.80 2.00
CA ILE A 438 -20.35 -2.43 3.19
C ILE A 438 -21.76 -2.93 2.89
N ALA A 439 -22.56 -2.14 2.17
CA ALA A 439 -23.91 -2.52 1.78
C ALA A 439 -23.91 -3.68 0.78
N GLU A 440 -22.94 -3.72 -0.13
CA GLU A 440 -22.74 -4.83 -1.05
C GLU A 440 -22.42 -6.12 -0.30
N ASP A 441 -21.41 -6.09 0.58
CA ASP A 441 -20.99 -7.23 1.41
C ASP A 441 -22.16 -7.79 2.24
N TYR A 442 -22.90 -6.90 2.91
CA TYR A 442 -24.02 -7.31 3.75
C TYR A 442 -25.18 -7.89 2.95
N GLY A 443 -25.50 -7.26 1.81
CA GLY A 443 -26.55 -7.75 0.92
C GLY A 443 -26.22 -9.12 0.35
N ASP A 444 -24.97 -9.34 -0.07
CA ASP A 444 -24.49 -10.65 -0.53
C ASP A 444 -24.60 -11.73 0.55
N TYR A 445 -24.23 -11.39 1.78
CA TYR A 445 -24.43 -12.28 2.93
C TYR A 445 -25.91 -12.65 3.12
N LEU A 446 -26.81 -11.67 3.08
CA LEU A 446 -28.25 -11.90 3.21
C LEU A 446 -28.81 -12.77 2.08
N LEU A 447 -28.31 -12.61 0.85
CA LEU A 447 -28.65 -13.50 -0.27
C LEU A 447 -28.20 -14.93 0.01
N LYS A 448 -26.96 -15.12 0.49
CA LYS A 448 -26.37 -16.43 0.80
C LYS A 448 -27.20 -17.22 1.81
N ILE A 449 -27.73 -16.56 2.84
CA ILE A 449 -28.58 -17.19 3.86
C ILE A 449 -30.08 -17.21 3.52
N GLY A 450 -30.45 -16.88 2.27
CA GLY A 450 -31.83 -16.93 1.79
C GLY A 450 -32.73 -15.76 2.19
N ARG A 451 -32.21 -14.71 2.84
CA ARG A 451 -32.95 -13.50 3.26
C ARG A 451 -33.04 -12.46 2.15
N ARG A 452 -33.56 -12.88 1.00
CA ARG A 452 -33.57 -12.09 -0.24
C ARG A 452 -34.22 -10.72 -0.09
N ARG A 453 -35.38 -10.64 0.57
CA ARG A 453 -36.11 -9.37 0.73
C ARG A 453 -35.25 -8.31 1.43
N GLU A 454 -34.53 -8.69 2.47
CA GLU A 454 -33.68 -7.75 3.21
C GLU A 454 -32.41 -7.40 2.46
N ALA A 455 -31.81 -8.35 1.74
CA ALA A 455 -30.70 -8.03 0.83
C ALA A 455 -31.13 -6.93 -0.16
N TYR A 456 -32.34 -7.06 -0.70
CA TYR A 456 -32.90 -6.11 -1.65
C TYR A 456 -33.14 -4.74 -1.03
N ASP A 457 -33.62 -4.69 0.21
CA ASP A 457 -33.82 -3.44 0.93
C ASP A 457 -32.46 -2.75 1.21
N VAL A 458 -31.41 -3.51 1.54
CA VAL A 458 -30.04 -3.00 1.72
C VAL A 458 -29.49 -2.40 0.41
N PHE A 459 -29.53 -3.16 -0.69
CA PHE A 459 -29.06 -2.68 -1.98
C PHE A 459 -29.85 -1.46 -2.47
N TYR A 460 -31.17 -1.48 -2.33
CA TYR A 460 -32.04 -0.37 -2.72
C TYR A 460 -31.73 0.89 -1.90
N SER A 461 -31.52 0.74 -0.59
CA SER A 461 -31.11 1.84 0.28
C SER A 461 -29.78 2.43 -0.18
N ALA A 462 -28.77 1.60 -0.46
CA ALA A 462 -27.46 2.06 -0.94
C ALA A 462 -27.55 2.80 -2.28
N ILE A 463 -28.28 2.24 -3.26
CA ILE A 463 -28.48 2.84 -4.59
C ILE A 463 -29.15 4.23 -4.51
N ASN A 464 -30.12 4.41 -3.60
CA ASN A 464 -30.85 5.68 -3.51
C ASN A 464 -30.19 6.73 -2.60
N SER A 465 -29.35 6.31 -1.68
CA SER A 465 -28.66 7.20 -0.72
C SER A 465 -27.27 7.61 -1.16
N SER A 466 -26.66 6.90 -2.11
CA SER A 466 -25.27 7.14 -2.55
C SER A 466 -25.18 7.73 -3.96
N GLU A 467 -23.99 8.18 -4.32
CA GLU A 467 -23.74 8.74 -5.66
C GLU A 467 -23.74 7.64 -6.74
N PRO A 468 -24.34 7.91 -7.92
CA PRO A 468 -24.44 6.98 -9.05
C PRO A 468 -23.18 6.18 -9.37
N ARG A 469 -22.00 6.79 -9.28
CA ARG A 469 -20.73 6.13 -9.64
C ARG A 469 -20.34 5.00 -8.70
N PHE A 470 -20.69 5.08 -7.42
CA PHE A 470 -20.39 4.02 -6.44
C PHE A 470 -21.39 2.89 -6.57
N VAL A 471 -22.62 3.20 -6.95
CA VAL A 471 -23.72 2.24 -6.99
C VAL A 471 -23.96 1.64 -8.37
N ALA A 472 -23.25 2.10 -9.42
CA ALA A 472 -23.45 1.58 -10.77
C ALA A 472 -23.14 0.09 -10.85
N ASP A 473 -21.98 -0.33 -10.34
CA ASP A 473 -21.56 -1.74 -10.34
C ASP A 473 -22.47 -2.58 -9.41
N LEU A 474 -22.83 -2.04 -8.25
CA LEU A 474 -23.82 -2.65 -7.35
C LEU A 474 -25.19 -2.82 -8.01
N ALA A 475 -25.67 -1.81 -8.72
CA ALA A 475 -26.94 -1.84 -9.43
C ALA A 475 -26.91 -2.81 -10.62
N ILE A 476 -25.79 -2.92 -11.35
CA ILE A 476 -25.56 -3.92 -12.40
C ILE A 476 -25.70 -5.33 -11.82
N LYS A 477 -24.92 -5.61 -10.78
CA LYS A 477 -24.91 -6.89 -10.08
C LYS A 477 -26.30 -7.23 -9.57
N PHE A 478 -26.95 -6.28 -8.91
CA PHE A 478 -28.25 -6.50 -8.30
C PHE A 478 -29.38 -6.70 -9.33
N THR A 479 -29.41 -5.89 -10.40
CA THR A 479 -30.35 -6.07 -11.51
C THR A 479 -30.20 -7.46 -12.13
N SER A 480 -28.96 -7.92 -12.32
CA SER A 480 -28.67 -9.26 -12.84
C SER A 480 -29.17 -10.36 -11.89
N THR A 481 -29.06 -10.17 -10.58
CA THR A 481 -29.58 -11.10 -9.56
C THR A 481 -31.11 -11.16 -9.59
N CYS A 482 -31.81 -10.00 -9.61
CA CYS A 482 -33.27 -9.97 -9.69
C CYS A 482 -33.80 -10.68 -10.94
N LEU A 483 -33.12 -10.52 -12.08
CA LEU A 483 -33.52 -11.17 -13.33
C LEU A 483 -33.31 -12.70 -13.30
N LYS A 484 -32.23 -13.18 -12.66
CA LYS A 484 -32.03 -14.63 -12.44
C LYS A 484 -33.10 -15.23 -11.52
N ASP A 485 -33.62 -14.43 -10.61
CA ASP A 485 -34.65 -14.82 -9.63
C ASP A 485 -36.10 -14.63 -10.12
N ASP A 486 -36.31 -14.32 -11.41
CA ASP A 486 -37.62 -14.07 -12.01
C ASP A 486 -38.43 -12.94 -11.31
N ASP A 487 -37.73 -11.90 -10.82
CA ASP A 487 -38.32 -10.67 -10.26
C ASP A 487 -38.05 -9.44 -11.17
N PRO A 488 -38.61 -9.40 -12.39
CA PRO A 488 -38.35 -8.33 -13.35
C PRO A 488 -38.91 -6.97 -12.91
N LYS A 489 -39.95 -6.95 -12.07
CA LYS A 489 -40.53 -5.69 -11.54
C LYS A 489 -39.55 -4.97 -10.63
N ARG A 490 -38.81 -5.72 -9.80
CA ARG A 490 -37.81 -5.15 -8.91
C ARG A 490 -36.56 -4.73 -9.68
N ALA A 491 -36.12 -5.53 -10.67
CA ALA A 491 -35.05 -5.14 -11.60
C ALA A 491 -35.34 -3.78 -12.27
N VAL A 492 -36.56 -3.57 -12.78
CA VAL A 492 -36.98 -2.29 -13.37
C VAL A 492 -36.99 -1.15 -12.35
N THR A 493 -37.47 -1.39 -11.14
CA THR A 493 -37.47 -0.38 -10.06
C THR A 493 -36.05 0.11 -9.73
N LEU A 494 -35.06 -0.79 -9.76
CA LEU A 494 -33.66 -0.47 -9.48
C LEU A 494 -33.01 0.31 -10.61
N LEU A 495 -33.23 -0.10 -11.85
CA LEU A 495 -32.77 0.64 -13.03
C LEU A 495 -33.35 2.06 -13.04
N LYS A 496 -34.63 2.23 -12.63
CA LYS A 496 -35.23 3.55 -12.44
C LYS A 496 -34.53 4.36 -11.35
N GLY A 497 -34.18 3.74 -10.22
CA GLY A 497 -33.38 4.36 -9.17
C GLY A 497 -32.03 4.87 -9.68
N LEU A 498 -31.29 4.02 -10.41
CA LEU A 498 -30.00 4.37 -11.01
C LEU A 498 -30.14 5.48 -12.05
N ILE A 499 -31.11 5.38 -12.98
CA ILE A 499 -31.40 6.42 -13.97
C ILE A 499 -31.70 7.76 -13.28
N ASN A 500 -32.55 7.75 -12.25
CA ASN A 500 -32.87 8.96 -11.49
C ASN A 500 -31.65 9.52 -10.76
N ALA A 501 -30.79 8.65 -10.22
CA ALA A 501 -29.57 9.06 -9.56
C ALA A 501 -28.60 9.74 -10.56
N VAL A 502 -28.42 9.18 -11.75
CA VAL A 502 -27.59 9.76 -12.84
C VAL A 502 -28.18 11.09 -13.34
N ARG A 503 -29.51 11.23 -13.33
CA ARG A 503 -30.22 12.46 -13.77
C ARG A 503 -30.15 13.63 -12.79
N LYS A 504 -29.73 13.44 -11.53
CA LYS A 504 -29.72 14.53 -10.55
C LYS A 504 -28.81 15.69 -11.02
N PRO A 505 -29.25 16.96 -10.89
CA PRO A 505 -28.59 18.13 -11.47
C PRO A 505 -27.25 18.51 -10.84
N ALA A 506 -26.74 17.74 -9.88
CA ALA A 506 -25.49 18.01 -9.18
C ALA A 506 -24.25 17.99 -10.10
N TYR A 507 -24.34 17.35 -11.27
CA TYR A 507 -23.23 17.26 -12.21
C TYR A 507 -23.23 18.47 -13.15
N GLY A 508 -22.58 19.56 -12.76
CA GLY A 508 -22.30 20.70 -13.64
C GLY A 508 -21.24 20.40 -14.71
N ASP A 509 -20.55 19.25 -14.61
CA ASP A 509 -19.49 18.83 -15.52
C ASP A 509 -19.99 17.76 -16.54
N PRO A 510 -19.93 18.04 -17.86
CA PRO A 510 -20.25 17.08 -18.91
C PRO A 510 -19.49 15.75 -18.80
N TYR A 511 -18.24 15.74 -18.34
CA TYR A 511 -17.41 14.53 -18.30
C TYR A 511 -17.88 13.51 -17.26
N ALA A 512 -18.30 13.96 -16.07
CA ALA A 512 -18.83 13.09 -15.02
C ALA A 512 -20.18 12.48 -15.43
N ARG A 513 -20.98 13.21 -16.21
CA ARG A 513 -22.20 12.67 -16.81
C ARG A 513 -21.84 11.56 -17.80
N THR A 514 -20.91 11.81 -18.72
CA THR A 514 -20.52 10.81 -19.74
C THR A 514 -19.98 9.52 -19.13
N SER A 515 -19.20 9.58 -18.04
CA SER A 515 -18.68 8.37 -17.37
C SER A 515 -19.79 7.55 -16.70
N ALA A 516 -20.73 8.20 -16.01
CA ALA A 516 -21.88 7.55 -15.40
C ALA A 516 -22.86 7.00 -16.46
N TRP A 517 -23.09 7.74 -17.54
CA TRP A 517 -23.88 7.29 -18.69
C TRP A 517 -23.24 6.08 -19.36
N PHE A 518 -21.93 6.09 -19.61
CA PHE A 518 -21.23 4.96 -20.19
C PHE A 518 -21.39 3.69 -19.34
N ARG A 519 -21.24 3.80 -18.01
CA ARG A 519 -21.45 2.66 -17.08
C ARG A 519 -22.89 2.18 -17.09
N LEU A 520 -23.87 3.08 -17.11
CA LEU A 520 -25.28 2.72 -17.24
C LEU A 520 -25.56 2.02 -18.58
N CYS A 521 -25.06 2.55 -19.69
CA CYS A 521 -25.22 1.92 -21.01
C CYS A 521 -24.57 0.53 -21.04
N LYS A 522 -23.40 0.35 -20.41
CA LYS A 522 -22.76 -0.95 -20.23
C LYS A 522 -23.64 -1.88 -19.38
N CYS A 523 -24.19 -1.41 -18.26
CA CYS A 523 -25.16 -2.16 -17.44
C CYS A 523 -26.32 -2.69 -18.27
N LEU A 524 -26.93 -1.81 -19.06
CA LEU A 524 -28.10 -2.14 -19.85
C LEU A 524 -27.77 -3.14 -20.96
N LYS A 525 -26.58 -3.01 -21.57
CA LYS A 525 -26.05 -3.97 -22.54
C LYS A 525 -25.83 -5.35 -21.90
N ASP A 526 -25.20 -5.41 -20.73
CA ASP A 526 -24.91 -6.66 -20.04
C ASP A 526 -26.23 -7.34 -19.60
N VAL A 527 -27.19 -6.58 -19.08
CA VAL A 527 -28.55 -7.06 -18.77
C VAL A 527 -29.26 -7.62 -20.01
N HIS A 528 -29.16 -6.95 -21.15
CA HIS A 528 -29.75 -7.42 -22.41
C HIS A 528 -29.16 -8.77 -22.86
N THR A 529 -27.86 -9.01 -22.62
CA THR A 529 -27.21 -10.29 -22.97
C THR A 529 -27.57 -11.47 -22.06
N VAL A 530 -28.05 -11.22 -20.83
CA VAL A 530 -28.39 -12.26 -19.84
C VAL A 530 -29.82 -12.82 -20.01
N GLN A 531 -30.66 -12.19 -20.84
CA GLN A 531 -32.09 -12.49 -20.88
C GLN A 531 -32.46 -13.77 -21.65
N ARG A 532 -33.11 -14.69 -20.93
CA ARG A 532 -33.93 -15.79 -21.48
C ARG A 532 -35.45 -15.51 -21.41
N ASP A 533 -35.88 -14.46 -20.69
CA ASP A 533 -37.29 -14.06 -20.57
C ASP A 533 -37.61 -12.79 -21.38
N LYS A 534 -38.51 -12.94 -22.35
CA LYS A 534 -38.97 -11.90 -23.27
C LYS A 534 -39.72 -10.76 -22.58
N ARG A 535 -40.46 -11.02 -21.49
CA ARG A 535 -41.23 -9.98 -20.80
C ARG A 535 -40.34 -8.99 -20.04
N ALA A 536 -39.30 -9.49 -19.39
CA ALA A 536 -38.29 -8.64 -18.75
C ALA A 536 -37.51 -7.82 -19.79
N ALA A 537 -37.20 -8.42 -20.94
CA ALA A 537 -36.57 -7.75 -22.07
C ALA A 537 -37.41 -6.59 -22.59
N ASP A 538 -38.69 -6.83 -22.85
CA ASP A 538 -39.61 -5.82 -23.36
C ASP A 538 -39.83 -4.67 -22.35
N ALA A 539 -39.88 -4.97 -21.05
CA ALA A 539 -40.02 -3.95 -20.01
C ALA A 539 -38.76 -3.07 -19.88
N ILE A 540 -37.57 -3.68 -19.96
CA ILE A 540 -36.30 -2.95 -19.95
C ILE A 540 -36.15 -2.13 -21.24
N GLU A 541 -36.44 -2.71 -22.41
CA GLU A 541 -36.36 -2.00 -23.70
C GLU A 541 -37.38 -0.86 -23.80
N ALA A 542 -38.56 -1.00 -23.21
CA ALA A 542 -39.55 0.07 -23.15
C ALA A 542 -39.06 1.26 -22.31
N GLU A 543 -38.42 1.01 -21.17
CA GLU A 543 -37.80 2.08 -20.36
C GLU A 543 -36.55 2.65 -21.05
N LEU A 544 -35.73 1.81 -21.70
CA LEU A 544 -34.61 2.25 -22.54
C LEU A 544 -35.05 3.14 -23.69
N SER A 545 -36.15 2.82 -24.34
CA SER A 545 -36.69 3.59 -25.47
C SER A 545 -37.22 4.95 -25.00
N ARG A 546 -37.94 4.98 -23.87
CA ARG A 546 -38.33 6.25 -23.21
C ARG A 546 -37.11 7.05 -22.78
N PHE A 547 -36.05 6.36 -22.36
CA PHE A 547 -34.80 6.99 -21.96
C PHE A 547 -34.04 7.59 -23.15
N ARG A 548 -33.87 6.85 -24.26
CA ARG A 548 -33.25 7.31 -25.51
C ARG A 548 -33.94 8.55 -26.07
N ALA A 549 -35.27 8.62 -25.96
CA ALA A 549 -36.04 9.78 -26.39
C ALA A 549 -35.80 11.05 -25.55
N GLN A 550 -35.12 10.94 -24.41
CA GLN A 550 -34.90 12.03 -23.44
C GLN A 550 -33.42 12.31 -23.17
N ALA A 551 -32.50 11.53 -23.72
CA ALA A 551 -31.06 11.76 -23.60
C ALA A 551 -30.62 12.86 -24.59
N PRO A 552 -29.71 13.77 -24.20
CA PRO A 552 -29.11 14.71 -25.15
C PRO A 552 -28.38 13.94 -26.25
N GLU A 553 -28.41 14.42 -27.48
CA GLU A 553 -27.63 13.87 -28.60
C GLU A 553 -26.14 14.07 -28.31
N GLY A 554 -25.47 13.05 -27.78
CA GLY A 554 -24.04 13.08 -27.43
C GLY A 554 -23.53 11.75 -26.93
#